data_AF-A0A954YBE3-F1
#
_entry.id   AF-A0A954YBE3-F1
#
_cell.length_a   1.000
_cell.length_b   1.000
_cell.length_c   1.000
_cell.angle_alpha   90.00
_cell.angle_beta   90.00
_cell.angle_gamma   90.00
#
_symmetry.space_group_name_H-M   'P 1'
#
loop_
_entity.id
_entity.type
_entity.pdbx_description
1 polymer ?
#
loop_
_entity_poly.entity_id
_entity_poly.type
_entity_poly.pdbx_seq_one_letter_code
_entity_poly.pdbx_strand_id
1 'polypeptide(L)'
;MRGLGWIVAAAVAGLTVCVAGASSTTFANGIEGWGVFYDNDGFLGDFLETEDGHPDENLRWTMVNTFGCTFKNTTNLNVIGDYSRYSDGVRLAVDIRVDDISYFGRQLTRNLIVELVDRIGDPNEFIQPVTVYYNLGPIRVGEPNDPNTWFDLPQWQSFEVVIDDVTSTSLPPGWGGTGDEDPMTFMPILPARRTFADVLQNVDEIHFTTYEPGYFYAF
;
A
#
# COMPACT_ATOMS: atom_id res chain seq x y z
N MET A 1 -8.11 -33.93 -13.81
CA MET A 1 -7.03 -32.97 -13.48
C MET A 1 -7.67 -31.60 -13.53
N ARG A 2 -8.05 -31.06 -12.37
CA ARG A 2 -8.65 -29.71 -12.25
C ARG A 2 -7.51 -28.77 -11.83
N GLY A 3 -7.32 -27.68 -12.55
CA GLY A 3 -6.17 -26.79 -12.40
C GLY A 3 -6.11 -26.17 -11.00
N LEU A 4 -4.92 -26.17 -10.41
CA LEU A 4 -4.62 -25.36 -9.23
C LEU A 4 -4.51 -23.90 -9.67
N GLY A 5 -5.54 -23.12 -9.35
CA GLY A 5 -5.46 -21.66 -9.30
C GLY A 5 -5.11 -21.22 -7.88
N TRP A 6 -4.33 -20.16 -7.76
CA TRP A 6 -3.77 -19.59 -6.53
C TRP A 6 -4.49 -18.29 -6.21
N ILE A 7 -4.71 -17.93 -4.95
CA ILE A 7 -5.60 -16.82 -4.60
C ILE A 7 -4.93 -15.98 -3.52
N VAL A 8 -4.62 -14.73 -3.79
CA VAL A 8 -4.41 -13.73 -2.75
C VAL A 8 -5.69 -12.94 -2.63
N ALA A 9 -6.53 -13.24 -1.64
CA ALA A 9 -7.73 -12.46 -1.36
C ALA A 9 -7.46 -11.49 -0.22
N ALA A 10 -7.62 -10.19 -0.49
CA ALA A 10 -7.49 -9.14 0.51
C ALA A 10 -8.63 -8.15 0.35
N ALA A 11 -9.06 -7.57 1.47
CA ALA A 11 -10.03 -6.49 1.52
C ALA A 11 -9.40 -5.28 2.22
N VAL A 12 -9.64 -4.07 1.72
CA VAL A 12 -9.21 -2.82 2.37
C VAL A 12 -10.44 -2.08 2.87
N ALA A 13 -10.36 -1.53 4.07
CA ALA A 13 -11.41 -0.68 4.62
C ALA A 13 -10.82 0.55 5.34
N GLY A 14 -11.67 1.56 5.49
CA GLY A 14 -11.25 2.94 5.62
C GLY A 14 -10.93 3.43 7.03
N LEU A 15 -9.95 4.32 7.10
CA LEU A 15 -9.55 5.05 8.30
C LEU A 15 -10.62 6.06 8.76
N THR A 16 -10.99 6.07 10.05
CA THR A 16 -11.76 7.19 10.64
C THR A 16 -10.87 8.06 11.51
N VAL A 17 -10.63 9.32 11.13
CA VAL A 17 -10.18 10.36 12.07
C VAL A 17 -10.86 11.69 11.77
N CYS A 18 -11.57 12.22 12.76
CA CYS A 18 -12.12 13.57 12.73
C CYS A 18 -11.00 14.58 13.08
N VAL A 19 -10.11 14.87 12.13
CA VAL A 19 -9.29 16.10 12.13
C VAL A 19 -9.65 16.86 10.86
N ALA A 20 -9.87 18.17 10.96
CA ALA A 20 -10.07 19.01 9.78
C ALA A 20 -8.91 18.79 8.79
N GLY A 21 -9.21 18.26 7.60
CA GLY A 21 -8.22 17.94 6.57
C GLY A 21 -7.91 16.45 6.33
N ALA A 22 -8.53 15.52 7.08
CA ALA A 22 -8.37 14.09 6.81
C ALA A 22 -9.16 13.65 5.56
N SER A 23 -8.49 12.99 4.60
CA SER A 23 -9.14 12.25 3.51
C SER A 23 -9.23 10.78 3.90
N SER A 24 -10.44 10.22 3.84
CA SER A 24 -10.70 8.81 4.16
C SER A 24 -11.58 8.19 3.07
N THR A 25 -11.25 6.97 2.65
CA THR A 25 -12.06 6.17 1.73
C THR A 25 -12.60 4.96 2.50
N THR A 26 -13.92 4.86 2.64
CA THR A 26 -14.61 3.67 3.18
C THR A 26 -15.35 2.89 2.10
N PHE A 27 -15.09 3.21 0.83
CA PHE A 27 -15.68 2.62 -0.37
C PHE A 27 -17.21 2.74 -0.52
N ALA A 28 -17.92 3.25 0.48
CA ALA A 28 -19.37 3.53 0.42
C ALA A 28 -19.78 4.50 -0.71
N ASN A 29 -18.82 5.23 -1.28
CA ASN A 29 -19.01 6.12 -2.43
C ASN A 29 -18.30 5.61 -3.70
N GLY A 30 -18.01 4.32 -3.77
CA GLY A 30 -17.25 3.67 -4.84
C GLY A 30 -15.75 3.62 -4.58
N ILE A 31 -14.97 3.29 -5.62
CA ILE A 31 -13.54 2.98 -5.48
C ILE A 31 -12.64 4.20 -5.19
N GLU A 32 -13.13 5.42 -5.43
CA GLU A 32 -12.40 6.67 -5.14
C GLU A 32 -10.95 6.72 -5.69
N GLY A 33 -10.75 6.14 -6.89
CA GLY A 33 -9.44 6.09 -7.55
C GLY A 33 -8.51 4.98 -7.08
N TRP A 34 -8.93 4.20 -6.09
CA TRP A 34 -8.21 3.04 -5.60
C TRP A 34 -8.50 1.79 -6.43
N GLY A 35 -7.49 0.94 -6.58
CA GLY A 35 -7.67 -0.35 -7.22
C GLY A 35 -6.37 -1.10 -7.39
N VAL A 36 -6.50 -2.35 -7.81
CA VAL A 36 -5.39 -3.20 -8.23
C VAL A 36 -5.39 -3.34 -9.74
N PHE A 37 -6.55 -3.68 -10.31
CA PHE A 37 -6.72 -3.97 -11.73
C PHE A 37 -7.47 -2.85 -12.47
N TYR A 38 -8.32 -2.10 -11.75
CA TYR A 38 -9.24 -1.09 -12.29
C TYR A 38 -10.29 -1.65 -13.29
N ASP A 39 -10.36 -2.97 -13.44
CA ASP A 39 -11.36 -3.72 -14.20
C ASP A 39 -11.70 -5.04 -13.49
N ASN A 40 -12.78 -5.70 -13.94
CA ASN A 40 -13.29 -6.93 -13.33
C ASN A 40 -13.80 -7.87 -14.43
N ASP A 41 -13.21 -9.07 -14.51
CA ASP A 41 -13.62 -10.12 -15.47
C ASP A 41 -14.49 -11.23 -14.82
N GLY A 42 -14.84 -11.07 -13.55
CA GLY A 42 -15.57 -12.02 -12.72
C GLY A 42 -14.71 -13.09 -12.05
N PHE A 43 -13.40 -13.13 -12.32
CA PHE A 43 -12.45 -14.07 -11.73
C PHE A 43 -11.26 -13.35 -11.06
N LEU A 44 -10.75 -12.30 -11.70
CA LEU A 44 -9.78 -11.34 -11.20
C LEU A 44 -10.38 -9.94 -11.33
N GLY A 45 -9.97 -9.05 -10.45
CA GLY A 45 -10.42 -7.67 -10.48
C GLY A 45 -10.66 -7.09 -9.11
N ASP A 46 -11.13 -5.86 -9.14
CA ASP A 46 -11.57 -5.12 -7.97
C ASP A 46 -13.08 -5.36 -7.77
N PHE A 47 -13.45 -5.93 -6.63
CA PHE A 47 -14.82 -6.26 -6.24
C PHE A 47 -15.22 -5.39 -5.06
N LEU A 48 -16.16 -4.48 -5.29
CA LEU A 48 -16.74 -3.68 -4.22
C LEU A 48 -17.72 -4.56 -3.42
N GLU A 49 -17.39 -4.81 -2.16
CA GLU A 49 -18.20 -5.60 -1.24
C GLU A 49 -18.94 -4.65 -0.29
N THR A 50 -20.27 -4.79 -0.24
CA THR A 50 -21.16 -3.96 0.60
C THR A 50 -21.33 -4.49 2.01
N GLU A 51 -20.73 -5.64 2.33
CA GLU A 51 -20.82 -6.33 3.60
C GLU A 51 -19.41 -6.67 4.12
N ASP A 52 -19.28 -6.86 5.42
CA ASP A 52 -18.03 -7.27 6.11
C ASP A 52 -16.81 -6.32 5.99
N GLY A 53 -17.02 -5.05 5.65
CA GLY A 53 -15.99 -4.02 5.70
C GLY A 53 -15.74 -3.43 7.10
N HIS A 54 -14.85 -2.45 7.19
CA HIS A 54 -14.39 -1.84 8.44
C HIS A 54 -13.98 -0.36 8.24
N PRO A 55 -14.84 0.64 8.50
CA PRO A 55 -16.16 0.53 9.14
C PRO A 55 -17.32 0.23 8.19
N ASP A 56 -17.23 0.56 6.90
CA ASP A 56 -18.33 0.47 5.92
C ASP A 56 -18.07 -0.61 4.86
N GLU A 57 -18.06 -0.25 3.58
CA GLU A 57 -17.79 -1.14 2.46
C GLU A 57 -16.28 -1.42 2.34
N ASN A 58 -15.92 -2.46 1.57
CA ASN A 58 -14.52 -2.75 1.30
C ASN A 58 -14.28 -3.07 -0.17
N LEU A 59 -13.05 -2.82 -0.64
CA LEU A 59 -12.61 -3.32 -1.92
C LEU A 59 -11.89 -4.65 -1.72
N ARG A 60 -12.47 -5.75 -2.22
CA ARG A 60 -11.86 -7.07 -2.26
C ARG A 60 -11.24 -7.31 -3.63
N TRP A 61 -10.08 -7.96 -3.67
CA TRP A 61 -9.52 -8.45 -4.93
C TRP A 61 -8.96 -9.86 -4.78
N THR A 62 -8.63 -10.48 -5.90
CA THR A 62 -7.86 -11.73 -5.94
C THR A 62 -6.70 -11.62 -6.91
N MET A 63 -5.51 -12.08 -6.54
CA MET A 63 -4.39 -12.28 -7.47
C MET A 63 -3.97 -13.76 -7.55
N VAL A 64 -3.71 -14.23 -8.77
CA VAL A 64 -3.26 -15.60 -9.06
C VAL A 64 -1.88 -15.54 -9.73
N ASN A 65 -0.95 -16.44 -9.37
CA ASN A 65 0.40 -16.51 -9.96
C ASN A 65 1.15 -15.17 -9.91
N THR A 66 1.26 -14.57 -8.72
CA THR A 66 1.93 -13.27 -8.54
C THR A 66 3.07 -13.35 -7.54
N PHE A 67 4.05 -12.45 -7.70
CA PHE A 67 5.15 -12.24 -6.74
C PHE A 67 4.73 -11.37 -5.54
N GLY A 68 3.65 -10.61 -5.70
CA GLY A 68 3.12 -9.67 -4.72
C GLY A 68 1.89 -8.94 -5.24
N CYS A 69 1.35 -8.04 -4.43
CA CYS A 69 0.22 -7.20 -4.82
C CYS A 69 0.54 -5.72 -4.62
N THR A 70 -0.11 -4.87 -5.40
CA THR A 70 -0.05 -3.41 -5.27
C THR A 70 -1.45 -2.87 -5.39
N PHE A 71 -1.96 -2.34 -4.28
CA PHE A 71 -3.19 -1.58 -4.19
C PHE A 71 -2.83 -0.10 -4.24
N LYS A 72 -3.37 0.67 -5.18
CA LYS A 72 -2.86 2.01 -5.43
C LYS A 72 -3.92 3.02 -5.82
N ASN A 73 -3.61 4.29 -5.61
CA ASN A 73 -4.39 5.43 -6.07
C ASN A 73 -3.52 6.35 -6.94
N THR A 74 -4.03 6.71 -8.11
CA THR A 74 -3.34 7.57 -9.08
C THR A 74 -4.19 8.75 -9.56
N THR A 75 -5.37 8.95 -8.96
CA THR A 75 -6.37 9.92 -9.48
C THR A 75 -7.01 10.79 -8.40
N ASN A 76 -7.05 10.35 -7.14
CA ASN A 76 -7.73 11.09 -6.07
C ASN A 76 -6.83 12.17 -5.47
N LEU A 77 -7.05 13.42 -5.88
CA LEU A 77 -6.27 14.59 -5.45
C LEU A 77 -6.37 14.92 -3.95
N ASN A 78 -7.32 14.31 -3.22
CA ASN A 78 -7.33 14.41 -1.76
C ASN A 78 -6.25 13.53 -1.11
N VAL A 79 -5.79 12.50 -1.83
CA VAL A 79 -4.78 11.54 -1.39
C VAL A 79 -3.42 11.82 -2.03
N ILE A 80 -3.37 12.23 -3.30
CA ILE A 80 -2.12 12.52 -4.02
C ILE A 80 -1.89 14.04 -4.21
N GLY A 81 -0.71 14.40 -4.69
CA GLY A 81 -0.27 15.77 -4.98
C GLY A 81 0.77 16.28 -3.99
N ASP A 82 0.86 17.60 -3.86
CA ASP A 82 1.84 18.26 -2.99
C ASP A 82 1.48 18.11 -1.50
N TYR A 83 2.28 17.35 -0.75
CA TYR A 83 2.11 17.13 0.69
C TYR A 83 2.72 18.25 1.54
N SER A 84 3.52 19.16 0.96
CA SER A 84 4.07 20.31 1.70
C SER A 84 2.97 21.26 2.22
N ARG A 85 1.75 21.14 1.68
CA ARG A 85 0.55 21.82 2.17
C ARG A 85 0.13 21.43 3.60
N TYR A 86 0.64 20.31 4.13
CA TYR A 86 0.31 19.80 5.46
C TYR A 86 1.42 20.13 6.46
N SER A 87 1.39 21.36 7.00
CA SER A 87 2.43 21.87 7.90
C SER A 87 2.57 21.11 9.22
N ASP A 88 1.53 20.41 9.65
CA ASP A 88 1.48 19.67 10.92
C ASP A 88 1.85 18.18 10.75
N GLY A 89 2.34 17.80 9.56
CA GLY A 89 2.66 16.43 9.20
C GLY A 89 1.52 15.69 8.49
N VAL A 90 1.80 14.46 8.08
CA VAL A 90 0.85 13.60 7.36
C VAL A 90 0.79 12.23 8.03
N ARG A 91 -0.44 11.75 8.30
CA ARG A 91 -0.68 10.37 8.75
C ARG A 91 -1.29 9.57 7.62
N LEU A 92 -0.61 8.50 7.23
CA LEU A 92 -1.11 7.52 6.26
C LEU A 92 -1.52 6.27 7.02
N ALA A 93 -2.72 5.76 6.76
CA ALA A 93 -3.18 4.54 7.39
C ALA A 93 -4.16 3.77 6.50
N VAL A 94 -4.21 2.46 6.72
CA VAL A 94 -5.01 1.50 5.96
C VAL A 94 -5.43 0.34 6.86
N ASP A 95 -6.69 -0.10 6.73
CA ASP A 95 -7.12 -1.37 7.31
C ASP A 95 -7.13 -2.44 6.23
N ILE A 96 -6.49 -3.58 6.49
CA ILE A 96 -6.40 -4.70 5.55
C ILE A 96 -6.88 -5.98 6.22
N ARG A 97 -7.77 -6.71 5.54
CA ARG A 97 -8.09 -8.10 5.83
C ARG A 97 -7.41 -8.98 4.79
N VAL A 98 -6.77 -10.06 5.23
CA VAL A 98 -6.12 -11.02 4.34
C VAL A 98 -6.74 -12.40 4.54
N ASP A 99 -7.37 -12.90 3.49
CA ASP A 99 -8.06 -14.19 3.51
C ASP A 99 -7.11 -15.35 3.16
N ASP A 100 -6.16 -15.14 2.22
CA ASP A 100 -5.13 -16.13 1.87
C ASP A 100 -3.87 -15.45 1.31
N ILE A 101 -2.68 -15.96 1.68
CA ILE A 101 -1.41 -15.72 0.98
C ILE A 101 -0.67 -17.06 0.94
N SER A 102 -0.84 -17.82 -0.14
CA SER A 102 -0.32 -19.18 -0.21
C SER A 102 0.71 -19.41 -1.33
N TYR A 103 1.70 -20.25 -1.06
CA TYR A 103 2.70 -20.73 -2.02
C TYR A 103 2.91 -22.24 -1.84
N PHE A 104 2.66 -23.02 -2.90
CA PHE A 104 2.64 -24.50 -2.84
C PHE A 104 1.86 -25.07 -1.65
N GLY A 105 0.68 -24.49 -1.37
CA GLY A 105 -0.20 -24.93 -0.28
C GLY A 105 0.31 -24.57 1.13
N ARG A 106 1.32 -23.72 1.24
CA ARG A 106 1.81 -23.18 2.52
C ARG A 106 1.45 -21.71 2.64
N GLN A 107 0.95 -21.32 3.80
CA GLN A 107 0.74 -19.92 4.15
C GLN A 107 2.08 -19.20 4.20
N LEU A 108 2.11 -18.00 3.64
CA LEU A 108 3.24 -17.09 3.67
C LEU A 108 2.87 -15.81 4.42
N THR A 109 3.87 -15.20 5.03
CA THR A 109 3.79 -13.83 5.53
C THR A 109 4.46 -12.89 4.52
N ARG A 110 3.89 -11.70 4.35
CA ARG A 110 4.49 -10.60 3.59
C ARG A 110 4.43 -9.34 4.41
N ASN A 111 5.38 -8.44 4.19
CA ASN A 111 5.31 -7.11 4.74
C ASN A 111 4.37 -6.26 3.87
N LEU A 112 3.67 -5.33 4.50
CA LEU A 112 2.97 -4.25 3.84
C LEU A 112 3.89 -3.05 3.78
N ILE A 113 4.06 -2.51 2.59
CA ILE A 113 4.85 -1.33 2.30
C ILE A 113 3.89 -0.24 1.86
N VAL A 114 4.05 0.97 2.40
CA VAL A 114 3.46 2.17 1.80
C VAL A 114 4.54 2.86 0.98
N GLU A 115 4.24 3.18 -0.28
CA GLU A 115 5.11 3.95 -1.16
C GLU A 115 4.40 5.20 -1.65
N LEU A 116 5.14 6.31 -1.63
CA LEU A 116 4.76 7.57 -2.26
C LEU A 116 5.64 7.75 -3.48
N VAL A 117 5.02 7.82 -4.65
CA VAL A 117 5.68 7.79 -5.95
C VAL A 117 5.67 9.19 -6.54
N ASP A 118 6.81 9.62 -7.04
CA ASP A 118 6.94 10.73 -7.98
C ASP A 118 7.42 10.16 -9.33
N ARG A 119 6.46 9.95 -10.24
CA ARG A 119 6.70 9.43 -11.59
C ARG A 119 6.92 10.55 -12.61
N ILE A 120 6.19 11.66 -12.50
CA ILE A 120 6.12 12.71 -13.54
C ILE A 120 6.87 13.99 -13.14
N GLY A 121 7.02 14.25 -11.84
CA GLY A 121 7.54 15.51 -11.29
C GLY A 121 9.06 15.65 -11.29
N ASP A 122 9.82 14.64 -11.71
CA ASP A 122 11.29 14.73 -11.71
C ASP A 122 11.84 15.52 -12.92
N PRO A 123 12.48 16.68 -12.71
CA PRO A 123 13.11 17.45 -13.78
C PRO A 123 14.33 16.75 -14.41
N ASN A 124 14.79 15.63 -13.86
CA ASN A 124 15.93 14.85 -14.34
C ASN A 124 15.53 13.61 -15.16
N GLU A 125 14.22 13.38 -15.41
CA GLU A 125 13.69 12.26 -16.21
C GLU A 125 14.41 10.92 -15.96
N PHE A 126 14.43 10.46 -14.70
CA PHE A 126 14.91 9.10 -14.43
C PHE A 126 14.06 8.09 -15.20
N ILE A 127 14.71 7.05 -15.73
CA ILE A 127 14.05 5.96 -16.46
C ILE A 127 13.10 5.17 -15.53
N GLN A 128 13.30 5.31 -14.20
CA GLN A 128 12.49 4.70 -13.16
C GLN A 128 11.84 5.79 -12.29
N PRO A 129 10.61 5.58 -11.80
CA PRO A 129 10.00 6.48 -10.82
C PRO A 129 10.89 6.63 -9.58
N VAL A 130 10.88 7.82 -8.97
CA VAL A 130 11.53 8.06 -7.67
C VAL A 130 10.48 7.87 -6.60
N THR A 131 10.74 7.01 -5.61
CA THR A 131 9.78 6.74 -4.53
C THR A 131 10.42 6.90 -3.16
N VAL A 132 9.59 7.21 -2.16
CA VAL A 132 9.92 7.03 -0.75
C VAL A 132 8.97 5.99 -0.17
N TYR A 133 9.50 5.09 0.63
CA TYR A 133 8.74 3.94 1.14
C TYR A 133 8.96 3.71 2.63
N TYR A 134 7.95 3.11 3.27
CA TYR A 134 8.01 2.70 4.67
C TYR A 134 7.43 1.29 4.82
N ASN A 135 8.12 0.43 5.57
CA ASN A 135 7.64 -0.91 5.89
C ASN A 135 6.73 -0.85 7.13
N LEU A 136 5.43 -1.02 6.90
CA LEU A 136 4.39 -0.98 7.94
C LEU A 136 4.36 -2.26 8.80
N GLY A 137 5.06 -3.31 8.37
CA GLY A 137 5.15 -4.58 9.06
C GLY A 137 4.37 -5.71 8.40
N PRO A 138 4.36 -6.90 9.01
CA PRO A 138 3.80 -8.11 8.41
C PRO A 138 2.27 -8.09 8.37
N ILE A 139 1.70 -8.41 7.21
CA ILE A 139 0.29 -8.80 7.06
C ILE A 139 0.15 -10.31 7.24
N ARG A 140 -0.89 -10.72 7.96
CA ARG A 140 -1.14 -12.13 8.28
C ARG A 140 -2.55 -12.56 7.91
N VAL A 141 -2.68 -13.82 7.53
CA VAL A 141 -3.99 -14.47 7.40
C VAL A 141 -4.54 -14.75 8.79
N GLY A 142 -5.69 -14.15 9.12
CA GLY A 142 -6.54 -14.48 10.27
C GLY A 142 -5.84 -14.90 11.56
N GLU A 143 -4.97 -14.06 12.15
CA GLU A 143 -4.40 -14.42 13.45
C GLU A 143 -5.47 -14.45 14.57
N PRO A 144 -5.43 -15.46 15.45
CA PRO A 144 -6.45 -15.72 16.45
C PRO A 144 -6.26 -14.80 17.67
N ASN A 145 -6.79 -13.59 17.63
CA ASN A 145 -6.68 -12.66 18.77
C ASN A 145 -8.02 -12.16 19.34
N ASP A 146 -9.18 -12.67 18.87
CA ASP A 146 -10.45 -12.47 19.59
C ASP A 146 -10.81 -13.71 20.43
N PRO A 147 -10.71 -13.65 21.77
CA PRO A 147 -11.12 -14.74 22.66
C PRO A 147 -12.64 -15.01 22.65
N ASN A 148 -13.44 -14.24 21.92
CA ASN A 148 -14.90 -14.37 21.86
C ASN A 148 -15.43 -14.97 20.54
N THR A 149 -14.58 -15.30 19.57
CA THR A 149 -15.00 -15.92 18.30
C THR A 149 -14.56 -17.37 18.22
N TRP A 150 -15.51 -18.29 18.01
CA TRP A 150 -15.25 -19.73 17.88
C TRP A 150 -14.78 -20.18 16.49
N PHE A 151 -14.43 -19.22 15.62
CA PHE A 151 -13.94 -19.47 14.26
C PHE A 151 -12.74 -18.55 13.96
N ASP A 152 -11.71 -19.11 13.32
CA ASP A 152 -10.56 -18.38 12.75
C ASP A 152 -11.00 -17.59 11.50
N LEU A 153 -11.72 -16.48 11.69
CA LEU A 153 -12.04 -15.59 10.56
C LEU A 153 -10.89 -14.61 10.32
N PRO A 154 -10.60 -14.25 9.05
CA PRO A 154 -9.68 -13.17 8.72
C PRO A 154 -10.08 -11.88 9.46
N GLN A 155 -9.21 -11.38 10.33
CA GLN A 155 -9.43 -10.13 11.05
C GLN A 155 -8.84 -8.95 10.27
N TRP A 156 -9.52 -7.80 10.36
CA TRP A 156 -9.02 -6.52 9.91
C TRP A 156 -7.78 -6.12 10.71
N GLN A 157 -6.71 -5.75 10.02
CA GLN A 157 -5.44 -5.27 10.59
C GLN A 157 -5.23 -3.81 10.20
N SER A 158 -5.05 -2.94 11.18
CA SER A 158 -4.76 -1.52 10.96
C SER A 158 -3.26 -1.26 10.91
N PHE A 159 -2.83 -0.55 9.87
CA PHE A 159 -1.45 -0.11 9.70
C PHE A 159 -1.39 1.40 9.57
N GLU A 160 -0.32 2.01 10.08
CA GLU A 160 -0.12 3.45 9.98
C GLU A 160 1.36 3.84 9.93
N VAL A 161 1.62 4.99 9.34
CA VAL A 161 2.88 5.73 9.49
C VAL A 161 2.57 7.22 9.59
N VAL A 162 3.38 7.93 10.36
CA VAL A 162 3.34 9.38 10.49
C VAL A 162 4.60 9.98 9.87
N ILE A 163 4.41 11.01 9.06
CA ILE A 163 5.45 11.88 8.52
C ILE A 163 5.37 13.20 9.30
N ASP A 164 6.25 13.36 10.28
CA ASP A 164 6.25 14.55 11.15
C ASP A 164 6.75 15.81 10.42
N ASP A 165 7.71 15.67 9.51
CA ASP A 165 8.32 16.78 8.76
C ASP A 165 8.30 16.49 7.25
N VAL A 166 7.31 17.06 6.56
CA VAL A 166 7.16 16.98 5.10
C VAL A 166 8.18 17.83 4.33
N THR A 167 8.98 18.64 5.03
CA THR A 167 10.02 19.50 4.44
C THR A 167 11.43 18.92 4.61
N SER A 168 11.55 17.71 5.17
CA SER A 168 12.84 17.09 5.43
C SER A 168 13.62 16.82 4.16
N THR A 169 14.88 17.26 4.10
CA THR A 169 15.77 17.01 2.97
C THR A 169 16.44 15.63 3.02
N SER A 170 16.31 14.91 4.15
CA SER A 170 16.86 13.57 4.36
C SER A 170 15.73 12.57 4.59
N LEU A 171 15.97 11.29 4.31
CA LEU A 171 15.03 10.23 4.69
C LEU A 171 14.90 10.17 6.23
N PRO A 172 13.68 10.28 6.79
CA PRO A 172 13.47 10.05 8.22
C PRO A 172 13.77 8.59 8.62
N PRO A 173 13.98 8.28 9.91
CA PRO A 173 14.19 6.92 10.37
C PRO A 173 13.08 5.95 9.91
N GLY A 174 13.48 4.81 9.34
CA GLY A 174 12.57 3.78 8.83
C GLY A 174 12.07 4.02 7.40
N TRP A 175 12.25 5.23 6.85
CA TRP A 175 11.96 5.51 5.45
C TRP A 175 13.14 5.12 4.55
N GLY A 176 12.83 4.46 3.45
CA GLY A 176 13.76 4.21 2.36
C GLY A 176 13.42 5.04 1.13
N GLY A 177 14.31 5.02 0.13
CA GLY A 177 14.09 5.66 -1.16
C GLY A 177 14.50 4.78 -2.32
N THR A 178 13.94 5.05 -3.49
CA THR A 178 14.27 4.37 -4.74
C THR A 178 14.56 5.39 -5.86
N GLY A 179 14.98 4.89 -7.02
CA GLY A 179 15.35 5.70 -8.19
C GLY A 179 16.84 5.70 -8.50
N ASP A 180 17.67 5.23 -7.57
CA ASP A 180 19.09 4.95 -7.76
C ASP A 180 19.52 3.74 -6.90
N GLU A 181 20.73 3.23 -7.11
CA GLU A 181 21.28 2.07 -6.42
C GLU A 181 22.62 2.42 -5.78
N ASP A 182 22.79 2.07 -4.51
CA ASP A 182 24.08 2.20 -3.86
C ASP A 182 25.08 1.22 -4.51
N PRO A 183 26.17 1.69 -5.13
CA PRO A 183 27.11 0.83 -5.86
C PRO A 183 27.89 -0.14 -4.97
N MET A 184 27.87 0.04 -3.64
CA MET A 184 28.55 -0.82 -2.68
C MET A 184 27.62 -1.86 -2.07
N THR A 185 26.38 -1.47 -1.77
CA THR A 185 25.41 -2.35 -1.07
C THR A 185 24.36 -2.94 -2.00
N PHE A 186 24.22 -2.39 -3.21
CA PHE A 186 23.16 -2.69 -4.17
C PHE A 186 21.75 -2.46 -3.61
N MET A 187 21.64 -1.68 -2.53
CA MET A 187 20.35 -1.33 -1.95
C MET A 187 19.76 -0.12 -2.67
N PRO A 188 18.43 -0.04 -2.82
CA PRO A 188 17.77 1.15 -3.37
C PRO A 188 18.07 2.38 -2.51
N ILE A 189 18.36 3.49 -3.18
CA ILE A 189 18.54 4.82 -2.57
C ILE A 189 17.82 5.89 -3.39
N LEU A 190 17.62 7.07 -2.80
CA LEU A 190 17.24 8.24 -3.59
C LEU A 190 18.42 8.68 -4.48
N PRO A 191 18.17 9.16 -5.70
CA PRO A 191 19.19 9.80 -6.52
C PRO A 191 19.86 10.98 -5.79
N ALA A 192 21.13 11.26 -6.07
CA ALA A 192 21.94 12.26 -5.35
C ALA A 192 21.40 13.71 -5.32
N ARG A 193 20.37 14.01 -6.12
CA ARG A 193 19.71 15.34 -6.20
C ARG A 193 18.23 15.30 -5.82
N ARG A 194 17.79 14.20 -5.23
CA ARG A 194 16.41 14.01 -4.77
C ARG A 194 16.41 13.87 -3.25
N THR A 195 15.53 14.61 -2.63
CA THR A 195 15.30 14.58 -1.18
C THR A 195 13.93 13.97 -0.88
N PHE A 196 13.69 13.64 0.38
CA PHE A 196 12.38 13.20 0.85
C PHE A 196 11.30 14.25 0.55
N ALA A 197 11.57 15.53 0.86
CA ALA A 197 10.69 16.65 0.53
C ALA A 197 10.39 16.79 -0.98
N ASP A 198 11.37 16.58 -1.85
CA ASP A 198 11.16 16.69 -3.31
C ASP A 198 10.14 15.66 -3.80
N VAL A 199 10.15 14.44 -3.24
CA VAL A 199 9.17 13.40 -3.58
C VAL A 199 7.80 13.76 -3.01
N LEU A 200 7.73 14.20 -1.75
CA LEU A 200 6.47 14.59 -1.11
C LEU A 200 5.76 15.78 -1.78
N GLN A 201 6.50 16.66 -2.46
CA GLN A 201 5.90 17.77 -3.21
C GLN A 201 5.23 17.34 -4.52
N ASN A 202 5.54 16.14 -5.02
CA ASN A 202 5.11 15.67 -6.34
C ASN A 202 4.55 14.24 -6.30
N VAL A 203 3.87 13.86 -5.21
CA VAL A 203 3.27 12.52 -5.12
C VAL A 203 2.19 12.39 -6.20
N ASP A 204 2.39 11.55 -7.20
CA ASP A 204 1.39 11.27 -8.24
C ASP A 204 0.73 9.89 -8.08
N GLU A 205 1.36 8.99 -7.32
CA GLU A 205 0.77 7.72 -6.92
C GLU A 205 1.06 7.42 -5.44
N ILE A 206 0.09 6.81 -4.76
CA ILE A 206 0.32 6.14 -3.48
C ILE A 206 0.04 4.65 -3.64
N HIS A 207 0.94 3.82 -3.13
CA HIS A 207 0.85 2.37 -3.22
C HIS A 207 0.87 1.77 -1.82
N PHE A 208 -0.01 0.80 -1.60
CA PHE A 208 0.10 -0.20 -0.54
C PHE A 208 0.47 -1.52 -1.20
N THR A 209 1.68 -2.01 -0.96
CA THR A 209 2.24 -3.12 -1.72
C THR A 209 2.95 -4.13 -0.85
N THR A 210 3.07 -5.37 -1.33
CA THR A 210 3.95 -6.38 -0.74
C THR A 210 5.31 -6.46 -1.42
N TYR A 211 5.60 -5.59 -2.40
CA TYR A 211 6.92 -5.47 -3.00
C TYR A 211 7.79 -4.59 -2.12
N GLU A 212 8.65 -5.19 -1.30
CA GLU A 212 9.65 -4.48 -0.51
C GLU A 212 10.88 -4.17 -1.39
N PRO A 213 11.23 -2.88 -1.59
CA PRO A 213 12.38 -2.53 -2.41
C PRO A 213 13.68 -3.19 -1.91
N GLY A 214 14.45 -3.76 -2.85
CA GLY A 214 15.68 -4.50 -2.54
C GLY A 214 15.46 -5.96 -2.14
N TYR A 215 14.22 -6.44 -2.05
CA TYR A 215 13.90 -7.84 -1.77
C TYR A 215 13.44 -8.57 -3.02
N PHE A 216 13.74 -9.87 -3.08
CA PHE A 216 13.21 -10.77 -4.09
C PHE A 216 12.36 -11.86 -3.41
N TYR A 217 11.12 -12.00 -3.83
CA TYR A 217 10.22 -13.03 -3.31
C TYR A 217 10.13 -14.21 -4.28
N ALA A 218 10.02 -15.42 -3.75
CA ALA A 218 9.67 -16.61 -4.53
C ALA A 218 8.16 -16.60 -4.88
N PHE A 219 7.81 -17.17 -6.04
CA PHE A 219 6.44 -17.30 -6.58
C PHE A 219 6.10 -18.77 -6.82
#